data_AF-A0A8H3ZXY5-F1
#
_entry.id   AF-A0A8H3ZXY5-F1
#
_cell.length_a   1.000
_cell.length_b   1.000
_cell.length_c   1.000
_cell.angle_alpha   90.00
_cell.angle_beta   90.00
_cell.angle_gamma   90.00
#
_symmetry.space_group_name_H-M   'P 1'
#
loop_
_entity.id
_entity.type
_entity.pdbx_description
1 polymer ?
#
loop_
_entity_poly.entity_id
_entity_poly.type
_entity_poly.pdbx_seq_one_letter_code
_entity_poly.pdbx_strand_id
1 'polypeptide(L)'
;MPTERDYQISPIVQESVMHNTKALSNLQSLTASLFGVAAGILGLESYSGFLFYILFSFLTVLLVYVFHIAPQSTAAGLPFLSTSRYFRGPFEFWTGGLFAGLPGFILTWTLFYGLVRA
;
A
#
# COMPACT_ATOMS: atom_id res chain seq x y z
N MET A 1 -23.66 -3.75 -11.91
CA MET A 1 -23.31 -2.92 -13.08
C MET A 1 -23.62 -1.47 -12.69
N PRO A 2 -22.63 -0.59 -12.49
CA PRO A 2 -22.89 0.82 -12.21
C PRO A 2 -23.63 1.42 -13.40
N THR A 3 -24.71 2.16 -13.17
CA THR A 3 -25.58 2.68 -14.24
C THR A 3 -24.89 3.89 -14.88
N GLU A 4 -24.97 4.10 -16.20
CA GLU A 4 -24.40 5.27 -16.91
C GLU A 4 -24.65 6.62 -16.21
N ARG A 5 -25.74 6.73 -15.45
CA ARG A 5 -26.12 7.91 -14.67
C ARG A 5 -25.14 8.23 -13.52
N ASP A 6 -24.54 7.21 -12.89
CA ASP A 6 -23.56 7.40 -11.81
C ASP A 6 -22.27 8.06 -12.33
N TYR A 7 -21.85 7.70 -13.55
CA TYR A 7 -20.68 8.30 -14.22
C TYR A 7 -20.91 9.76 -14.64
N GLN A 8 -22.17 10.18 -14.81
CA GLN A 8 -22.52 11.57 -15.12
C GLN A 8 -22.52 12.46 -13.85
N ILE A 9 -22.83 11.90 -12.68
CA ILE A 9 -22.87 12.63 -11.39
C ILE A 9 -21.48 12.75 -10.76
N SER A 10 -20.59 11.77 -10.98
CA SER A 10 -19.20 11.80 -10.51
C SER A 10 -18.28 11.16 -11.56
N PRO A 11 -17.81 11.94 -12.55
CA PRO A 11 -16.96 11.40 -13.59
C PRO A 11 -15.66 10.87 -12.99
N ILE A 12 -15.30 9.62 -13.30
CA ILE A 12 -14.00 9.06 -12.94
C ILE A 12 -12.95 9.72 -13.82
N VAL A 13 -12.36 10.81 -13.31
CA VAL A 13 -11.24 11.48 -13.98
C VAL A 13 -10.01 10.57 -13.88
N GLN A 14 -9.56 10.07 -15.03
CA GLN A 14 -8.43 9.13 -15.11
C GLN A 14 -7.15 9.73 -14.50
N GLU A 15 -6.93 11.03 -14.65
CA GLU A 15 -5.79 11.72 -14.03
C GLU A 15 -5.82 11.65 -12.51
N SER A 16 -6.99 11.81 -11.88
CA SER A 16 -7.13 11.72 -10.42
C SER A 16 -6.86 10.30 -9.93
N VAL A 17 -7.33 9.29 -10.66
CA VAL A 17 -7.03 7.88 -10.35
C VAL A 17 -5.52 7.62 -10.47
N MET A 18 -4.89 8.08 -11.55
CA MET A 18 -3.46 7.90 -11.77
C MET A 18 -2.61 8.61 -10.70
N HIS A 19 -2.98 9.84 -10.32
CA HIS A 19 -2.32 10.58 -9.25
C HIS A 19 -2.42 9.84 -7.90
N ASN A 20 -3.60 9.32 -7.57
CA ASN A 20 -3.81 8.57 -6.33
C ASN A 20 -3.02 7.25 -6.30
N THR A 21 -2.98 6.51 -7.41
CA THR A 21 -2.16 5.31 -7.55
C THR A 21 -0.67 5.64 -7.38
N LYS A 22 -0.19 6.74 -7.97
CA LYS A 22 1.20 7.17 -7.82
C LYS A 22 1.54 7.58 -6.39
N ALA A 23 0.67 8.34 -5.73
CA ALA A 23 0.85 8.73 -4.33
C ALA A 23 0.91 7.49 -3.41
N LEU A 24 0.01 6.53 -3.62
CA LEU A 24 -0.01 5.28 -2.87
C LEU A 24 1.27 4.46 -3.08
N SER A 25 1.70 4.30 -4.33
CA SER A 25 2.94 3.57 -4.66
C SER A 25 4.18 4.22 -4.05
N ASN A 26 4.24 5.56 -3.99
CA ASN A 26 5.32 6.28 -3.34
C ASN A 26 5.33 6.04 -1.82
N LEU A 27 4.17 6.12 -1.15
CA LEU A 27 4.05 5.81 0.27
C LEU A 27 4.48 4.38 0.59
N GLN A 28 4.08 3.42 -0.25
CA GLN A 28 4.46 2.02 -0.10
C GLN A 28 5.97 1.82 -0.30
N SER A 29 6.58 2.51 -1.26
CA SER A 29 8.03 2.44 -1.51
C SER A 29 8.84 3.02 -0.34
N LEU A 30 8.41 4.16 0.21
CA LEU A 30 9.06 4.81 1.35
C LEU A 30 8.88 4.02 2.65
N THR A 31 7.70 3.47 2.90
CA THR A 31 7.46 2.64 4.08
C THR A 31 8.20 1.30 3.98
N ALA A 32 8.26 0.70 2.79
CA ALA A 32 9.04 -0.52 2.55
C ALA A 32 10.54 -0.33 2.81
N SER A 33 11.13 0.79 2.39
CA SER A 33 12.53 1.09 2.70
C SER A 33 12.76 1.32 4.19
N LEU A 34 11.86 2.04 4.89
CA LEU A 34 11.93 2.23 6.34
C LEU A 34 11.84 0.89 7.11
N PHE A 35 10.94 0.00 6.70
CA PHE A 35 10.83 -1.33 7.30
C PHE A 35 12.06 -2.20 7.00
N GLY A 36 12.69 -2.02 5.85
CA GLY A 36 13.96 -2.69 5.53
C GLY A 36 15.09 -2.25 6.45
N VAL A 37 15.19 -0.95 6.74
CA VAL A 37 16.12 -0.42 7.74
C VAL A 37 15.86 -1.05 9.12
N ALA A 38 14.60 -1.07 9.57
CA ALA A 38 14.24 -1.67 10.84
C ALA A 38 14.60 -3.16 10.91
N ALA A 39 14.27 -3.94 9.87
CA ALA A 39 14.59 -5.37 9.78
C ALA A 39 16.10 -5.64 9.74
N GLY A 40 16.87 -4.78 9.07
CA GLY A 40 18.34 -4.85 9.01
C GLY A 40 18.98 -4.65 10.38
N ILE A 41 18.55 -3.61 11.12
CA ILE A 41 19.02 -3.31 12.48
C ILE A 41 18.64 -4.43 13.45
N LEU A 42 17.41 -4.95 13.35
CA LEU A 42 16.85 -5.93 14.28
C LEU A 42 17.50 -7.31 14.24
N GLY A 43 18.34 -7.61 13.26
CA GLY A 43 18.91 -8.96 13.22
C GLY A 43 18.15 -9.94 12.32
N LEU A 44 17.01 -9.56 11.74
CA LEU A 44 16.09 -10.54 11.15
C LEU A 44 16.71 -11.18 9.90
N GLU A 45 16.73 -12.52 9.87
CA GLU A 45 17.32 -13.34 8.82
C GLU A 45 16.24 -14.17 8.11
N SER A 46 16.43 -14.41 6.81
CA SER A 46 15.66 -15.38 6.02
C SER A 46 14.13 -15.17 6.14
N TYR A 47 13.36 -16.19 6.46
CA TYR A 47 11.89 -16.16 6.55
C TYR A 47 11.34 -15.08 7.50
N SER A 48 12.07 -14.75 8.57
CA SER A 48 11.60 -13.79 9.57
C SER A 48 11.51 -12.37 9.01
N GLY A 49 12.44 -11.97 8.15
CA GLY A 49 12.41 -10.66 7.49
C GLY A 49 11.33 -10.57 6.41
N PHE A 50 11.06 -11.64 5.67
CA PHE A 50 9.96 -11.68 4.71
C PHE A 50 8.59 -11.65 5.40
N LEU A 51 8.43 -12.36 6.52
CA LEU A 51 7.19 -12.32 7.29
C LEU A 51 6.96 -10.91 7.86
N PHE A 52 8.02 -10.28 8.38
CA PHE A 52 7.98 -8.89 8.81
C PHE A 52 7.52 -7.96 7.68
N TYR A 53 8.11 -8.09 6.49
CA TYR A 53 7.71 -7.30 5.32
C TYR A 53 6.23 -7.47 4.97
N ILE A 54 5.73 -8.71 4.87
CA ILE A 54 4.33 -8.98 4.50
C ILE A 54 3.38 -8.40 5.54
N LEU A 55 3.64 -8.61 6.83
CA LEU A 55 2.80 -8.10 7.91
C LEU A 55 2.76 -6.57 7.91
N PHE A 56 3.91 -5.91 7.81
CA PHE A 56 3.99 -4.45 7.84
C PHE A 56 3.48 -3.81 6.54
N SER A 57 3.66 -4.46 5.39
CA SER A 57 3.08 -4.02 4.12
C SER A 57 1.55 -4.07 4.16
N PHE A 58 0.97 -5.17 4.67
CA PHE A 58 -0.47 -5.29 4.88
C PHE A 58 -0.97 -4.28 5.91
N LEU A 59 -0.22 -4.06 6.98
CA LEU A 59 -0.54 -3.05 8.00
C LEU A 59 -0.57 -1.64 7.39
N THR A 60 0.41 -1.25 6.57
CA THR A 60 0.42 0.06 5.91
C THR A 60 -0.79 0.24 5.00
N VAL A 61 -1.12 -0.79 4.19
CA VAL A 61 -2.30 -0.76 3.32
C VAL A 61 -3.59 -0.65 4.15
N LEU A 62 -3.67 -1.37 5.28
CA LEU A 62 -4.78 -1.29 6.22
C LEU A 62 -4.88 0.08 6.88
N LEU A 63 -3.77 0.69 7.29
CA LEU A 63 -3.76 2.05 7.86
C LEU A 63 -4.22 3.07 6.84
N VAL A 64 -3.71 3.02 5.61
CA VAL A 64 -4.17 3.90 4.52
C VAL A 64 -5.66 3.69 4.28
N TYR A 65 -6.13 2.45 4.30
CA TYR A 65 -7.55 2.13 4.17
C TYR A 65 -8.38 2.73 5.31
N VAL A 66 -8.00 2.51 6.56
CA VAL A 66 -8.75 2.96 7.74
C VAL A 66 -8.73 4.49 7.88
N PHE A 67 -7.59 5.14 7.68
CA PHE A 67 -7.45 6.58 7.91
C PHE A 67 -7.93 7.44 6.74
N HIS A 68 -7.73 7.00 5.49
CA HIS A 68 -8.10 7.81 4.32
C HIS A 68 -9.37 7.32 3.61
N ILE A 69 -9.60 6.01 3.51
CA ILE A 69 -10.65 5.45 2.64
C ILE A 69 -11.94 5.15 3.42
N ALA A 70 -11.83 4.60 4.63
CA ALA A 70 -12.98 4.26 5.47
C ALA A 70 -13.87 5.47 5.83
N PRO A 71 -13.34 6.64 6.28
CA PRO A 71 -14.21 7.78 6.59
C PRO A 71 -14.94 8.32 5.35
N GLN A 72 -14.36 8.17 4.16
CA GLN A 72 -14.92 8.63 2.90
C GLN A 72 -15.92 7.63 2.30
N SER A 73 -15.72 6.32 2.56
CA SER A 73 -16.63 5.24 2.17
C SER A 73 -17.89 5.20 3.04
N THR A 74 -17.74 5.42 4.36
CA THR A 74 -18.88 5.45 5.31
C THR A 74 -19.81 6.65 5.06
N ALA A 75 -19.27 7.81 4.66
CA ALA A 75 -20.08 8.96 4.26
C ALA A 75 -20.88 8.75 2.95
N ALA A 76 -20.50 7.74 2.17
CA ALA A 76 -21.08 7.42 0.86
C ALA A 76 -22.03 6.21 0.86
N GLY A 77 -22.23 5.54 2.00
CA GLY A 77 -23.16 4.40 2.14
C GLY A 77 -22.71 3.11 1.43
N LEU A 78 -21.44 2.99 1.04
CA LEU A 78 -20.89 1.79 0.42
C LEU A 78 -20.36 0.80 1.46
N PRO A 79 -20.39 -0.52 1.19
CA PRO A 79 -19.90 -1.52 2.12
C PRO A 79 -18.43 -1.29 2.48
N PHE A 80 -18.11 -1.54 3.75
CA PHE A 80 -16.82 -1.38 4.45
C PHE A 80 -15.62 -2.13 3.84
N LEU A 81 -15.76 -2.71 2.66
CA LEU A 81 -14.70 -3.38 1.90
C LEU A 81 -14.61 -2.94 0.43
N SER A 82 -15.47 -2.02 -0.03
CA SER A 82 -15.59 -1.69 -1.44
C SER A 82 -14.81 -0.42 -1.80
N THR A 83 -13.55 -0.61 -2.18
CA THR A 83 -12.65 0.42 -2.75
C THR A 83 -13.04 0.83 -4.18
N SER A 84 -14.21 0.37 -4.68
CA SER A 84 -14.64 0.52 -6.08
C SER A 84 -14.92 1.97 -6.52
N ARG A 85 -14.99 2.94 -5.60
CA ARG A 85 -15.20 4.37 -5.93
C ARG A 85 -13.92 5.10 -6.33
N TYR A 86 -12.76 4.65 -5.85
CA TYR A 86 -11.48 5.37 -6.03
C TYR A 86 -10.44 4.58 -6.82
N PHE A 87 -10.55 3.25 -6.90
CA PHE A 87 -9.63 2.40 -7.63
C PHE A 87 -10.36 1.40 -8.54
N ARG A 88 -9.74 1.09 -9.69
CA ARG A 88 -10.29 0.17 -10.72
C ARG A 88 -10.51 -1.26 -10.19
N GLY A 89 -9.81 -1.66 -9.12
CA GLY A 89 -10.02 -2.93 -8.45
C GLY A 89 -9.52 -2.95 -6.99
N PRO A 90 -10.22 -3.63 -6.06
CA PRO A 90 -9.75 -3.80 -4.67
C PRO A 90 -8.42 -4.57 -4.64
N PHE A 91 -8.27 -5.58 -5.49
CA PHE A 91 -7.07 -6.42 -5.53
C PHE A 91 -5.81 -5.65 -5.93
N GLU A 92 -5.94 -4.67 -6.83
CA GLU A 92 -4.83 -3.81 -7.27
C GLU A 92 -4.34 -2.91 -6.13
N PHE A 93 -5.24 -2.42 -5.28
CA PHE A 93 -4.90 -1.65 -4.09
C PHE A 93 -4.15 -2.49 -3.05
N TRP A 94 -4.64 -3.71 -2.78
CA TRP A 94 -4.05 -4.58 -1.76
C TRP A 94 -2.74 -5.23 -2.19
N THR A 95 -2.60 -5.64 -3.46
CA THR A 95 -1.44 -6.41 -3.94
C THR A 95 -0.42 -5.58 -4.72
N GLY A 96 -0.83 -4.49 -5.35
CA GLY A 96 0.07 -3.66 -6.17
C GLY A 96 1.22 -3.06 -5.35
N GLY A 97 0.95 -2.70 -4.09
CA GLY A 97 1.96 -2.15 -3.19
C GLY A 97 3.00 -3.12 -2.69
N LEU A 98 2.60 -4.39 -2.50
CA LEU A 98 3.48 -5.42 -1.97
C LEU A 98 4.65 -5.71 -2.92
N PHE A 99 4.40 -5.68 -4.23
CA PHE A 99 5.45 -5.91 -5.24
C PHE A 99 6.26 -4.65 -5.54
N ALA A 100 5.64 -3.47 -5.51
CA ALA A 100 6.35 -2.22 -5.76
C ALA A 100 7.39 -1.88 -4.68
N GLY A 101 7.08 -2.16 -3.39
CA GLY A 101 7.98 -1.87 -2.28
C GLY A 101 9.10 -2.90 -2.05
N LEU A 102 8.97 -4.10 -2.63
CA LEU A 102 9.84 -5.25 -2.35
C LEU A 102 11.33 -4.99 -2.62
N PRO A 103 11.72 -4.42 -3.78
CA PRO A 103 13.13 -4.14 -4.07
C PRO A 103 13.74 -3.13 -3.09
N GLY A 104 12.99 -2.09 -2.71
CA GLY A 104 13.44 -1.07 -1.76
C GLY A 104 13.64 -1.64 -0.35
N PHE A 105 12.75 -2.55 0.06
CA PHE A 105 12.89 -3.29 1.32
C PHE A 105 14.16 -4.16 1.32
N ILE A 106 14.36 -5.00 0.31
CA ILE A 106 15.51 -5.92 0.25
C ILE A 106 16.85 -5.14 0.23
N LEU A 107 16.91 -4.05 -0.54
CA LEU A 107 18.11 -3.23 -0.65
C LEU A 107 18.51 -2.62 0.69
N THR A 108 17.55 -2.01 1.39
CA THR A 108 17.82 -1.38 2.70
C THR A 108 18.04 -2.41 3.81
N TRP A 109 17.34 -3.54 3.75
CA TRP A 109 17.52 -4.65 4.67
C TRP A 109 18.95 -5.20 4.61
N THR A 110 19.43 -5.55 3.42
CA THR A 110 20.80 -6.08 3.23
C THR A 110 21.89 -5.07 3.59
N LEU A 111 21.69 -3.79 3.25
CA LEU A 111 22.64 -2.72 3.58
C LEU A 111 22.80 -2.54 5.09
N PHE A 112 21.69 -2.36 5.83
CA PHE A 112 21.75 -2.13 7.28
C PHE A 112 22.12 -3.40 8.05
N TYR A 113 21.71 -4.56 7.56
CA TYR A 113 22.18 -5.84 8.08
C TYR A 113 23.71 -5.89 8.07
N GLY A 114 24.31 -5.62 6.90
CA GLY A 114 25.76 -5.63 6.73
C GLY A 114 26.46 -4.59 7.58
N LEU A 115 25.88 -3.40 7.73
CA LEU A 115 26.48 -2.32 8.53
C LEU A 115 26.49 -2.62 10.04
N VAL A 116 25.46 -3.27 10.58
CA VAL A 116 25.34 -3.53 12.02
C VAL A 116 26.10 -4.80 12.43
N ARG A 117 26.30 -5.74 11.51
CA ARG A 117 26.90 -7.06 11.77
C ARG A 117 28.26 -7.30 11.12
N ALA A 118 28.81 -6.31 10.40
CA ALA A 118 30.21 -6.29 9.98
C ALA A 118 31.13 -5.91 11.15
#